data_AF-A0A5S3QXJ3-F1
#
_entry.id   AF-A0A5S3QXJ3-F1
#
_cell.length_a   1.000
_cell.length_b   1.000
_cell.length_c   1.000
_cell.angle_alpha   90.00
_cell.angle_beta   90.00
_cell.angle_gamma   90.00
#
_symmetry.space_group_name_H-M   'P 1'
#
loop_
_entity.id
_entity.type
_entity.pdbx_description
1 polymer ?
#
loop_
_entity_poly.entity_id
_entity_poly.type
_entity_poly.pdbx_seq_one_letter_code
_entity_poly.pdbx_strand_id
1 'polypeptide(L)' 'MALSGGELLRLGRIARKMSQEDVVSLYGGISISTYRRWEGGKTLIPYDELKAIIEQVFKLSFTHLLAMDLQTNEQLKISA' A
#
# COMPACT_ATOMS: atom_id res chain seq x y z
N MET A 1 7.16 0.73 -15.06
CA MET A 1 8.00 0.43 -13.89
C MET A 1 7.15 -0.42 -12.95
N ALA A 2 7.66 -1.49 -12.35
CA ALA A 2 6.86 -2.31 -11.43
C ALA A 2 6.78 -1.62 -10.06
N LEU A 3 5.59 -1.62 -9.44
CA LEU A 3 5.40 -1.05 -8.10
C LEU A 3 6.17 -1.86 -7.05
N SER A 4 6.84 -1.15 -6.16
CA SER A 4 7.41 -1.71 -4.94
C SER A 4 6.31 -2.07 -3.92
N GLY A 5 6.65 -2.92 -2.95
CA GLY A 5 5.74 -3.24 -1.85
C GLY A 5 5.31 -2.01 -1.03
N GLY A 6 6.20 -1.02 -0.86
CA GLY A 6 5.87 0.23 -0.20
C GLY A 6 4.85 1.07 -0.96
N GLU A 7 4.97 1.13 -2.28
CA GLU A 7 3.99 1.81 -3.14
C GLU A 7 2.63 1.10 -3.13
N LEU A 8 2.63 -0.24 -3.14
CA LEU A 8 1.40 -1.03 -3.00
C LEU A 8 0.70 -0.77 -1.64
N LEU A 9 1.45 -0.68 -0.54
CA LEU A 9 0.90 -0.31 0.76
C LEU A 9 0.29 1.10 0.74
N ARG A 10 1.03 2.07 0.19
CA ARG A 10 0.54 3.46 0.07
C ARG A 10 -0.75 3.50 -0.73
N LEU A 11 -0.78 2.82 -1.88
CA LEU A 11 -1.93 2.80 -2.76
C LEU A 11 -3.15 2.20 -2.07
N GLY A 12 -2.99 1.04 -1.41
CA GLY A 12 -4.07 0.40 -0.66
C GLY A 12 -4.58 1.27 0.50
N ARG A 13 -3.67 1.89 1.24
CA ARG A 13 -4.00 2.81 2.34
C ARG A 13 -4.80 4.02 1.87
N ILE A 14 -4.36 4.67 0.78
CA ILE A 14 -5.05 5.83 0.19
C ILE A 14 -6.42 5.41 -0.35
N ALA A 15 -6.51 4.26 -1.03
CA ALA A 15 -7.76 3.71 -1.55
C ALA A 15 -8.80 3.48 -0.44
N ARG A 16 -8.35 3.14 0.77
CA ARG A 16 -9.19 2.95 1.95
C ARG A 16 -9.33 4.17 2.84
N LYS A 17 -8.70 5.30 2.49
CA LYS A 17 -8.71 6.55 3.26
C LYS A 17 -8.22 6.37 4.70
N MET A 18 -7.23 5.51 4.89
CA MET A 18 -6.67 5.20 6.21
C MET A 18 -5.42 6.03 6.50
N SER A 19 -5.22 6.42 7.75
CA SER A 19 -3.93 6.91 8.25
C SER A 19 -2.94 5.74 8.40
N GLN A 20 -1.64 6.01 8.59
CA GLN A 20 -0.67 4.93 8.84
C GLN A 20 -0.94 4.26 10.20
N GLU A 21 -1.40 5.05 11.16
CA GLU A 21 -1.78 4.67 12.50
C GLU A 21 -2.99 3.72 12.50
N ASP A 22 -3.98 3.95 11.62
CA ASP A 22 -5.12 3.06 11.45
C ASP A 22 -4.67 1.68 10.95
N VAL A 23 -3.77 1.64 9.97
CA VAL A 23 -3.26 0.36 9.41
C VAL A 23 -2.56 -0.44 10.50
N VAL A 24 -1.70 0.21 11.28
CA VAL A 24 -0.95 -0.45 12.36
C VAL A 24 -1.88 -0.93 13.46
N SER A 25 -2.88 -0.14 13.82
CA SER A 25 -3.86 -0.49 14.86
C SER A 25 -4.73 -1.68 14.45
N LEU A 26 -5.08 -1.79 13.17
CA LEU A 26 -5.90 -2.88 12.64
C LEU A 26 -5.08 -4.15 12.32
N TYR A 27 -3.85 -3.99 11.86
CA TYR A 27 -2.97 -5.12 11.56
C TYR A 27 -2.43 -5.77 12.83
N GLY A 28 -1.98 -4.96 13.80
CA GLY A 28 -1.27 -5.41 14.98
C GLY A 28 0.15 -5.90 14.67
N GLY A 29 0.91 -6.25 15.72
CA GLY A 29 2.21 -6.93 15.58
C GLY A 29 3.39 -6.10 15.06
N ILE A 30 3.16 -4.86 14.58
CA ILE A 30 4.22 -3.97 14.08
C ILE A 30 4.15 -2.59 14.71
N SER A 31 5.26 -1.86 14.68
CA SER A 31 5.30 -0.46 15.08
C SER A 31 4.94 0.49 13.93
N ILE A 32 4.46 1.69 14.26
CA ILE A 32 4.26 2.77 13.28
C ILE A 32 5.53 3.14 12.52
N SER A 33 6.68 3.09 13.20
CA SER A 33 8.00 3.34 12.59
C SER A 33 8.34 2.30 11.54
N THR A 34 8.05 1.02 11.80
CA THR A 34 8.25 -0.08 10.84
C THR A 34 7.39 0.14 9.60
N TYR A 35 6.09 0.37 9.80
CA TYR A 35 5.16 0.61 8.69
C TYR A 35 5.55 1.83 7.84
N ARG A 36 5.92 2.94 8.48
CA ARG A 36 6.37 4.16 7.79
C ARG A 36 7.65 3.92 6.97
N ARG A 37 8.58 3.12 7.47
CA ARG A 37 9.80 2.76 6.72
C ARG A 37 9.49 1.89 5.50
N TRP A 38 8.54 0.96 5.61
CA TRP A 38 8.06 0.16 4.48
C TRP A 38 7.40 1.04 3.41
N GLU A 39 6.42 1.87 3.78
CA GLU A 39 5.72 2.74 2.84
C GLU A 39 6.66 3.79 2.20
N GLY A 40 7.67 4.24 2.96
CA GLY A 40 8.69 5.17 2.49
C GLY A 40 9.84 4.53 1.70
N GLY A 41 9.82 3.21 1.47
CA GLY A 41 10.88 2.47 0.77
C GLY A 41 12.23 2.46 1.49
N LYS A 42 12.28 2.82 2.77
CA LYS A 42 13.52 2.82 3.59
C LYS A 42 13.94 1.40 3.98
N THR A 43 12.98 0.49 4.02
CA THR A 43 13.20 -0.95 4.20
C THR A 43 12.24 -1.72 3.32
N LEU A 44 12.69 -2.86 2.81
CA LEU A 44 11.80 -3.80 2.13
C LEU A 44 10.81 -4.37 3.13
N ILE A 45 9.56 -4.50 2.68
CA ILE A 45 8.53 -5.23 3.39
C ILE A 45 8.61 -6.72 3.02
N PRO A 46 8.58 -7.65 3.99
CA PRO A 46 8.45 -9.07 3.71
C PRO A 46 7.16 -9.37 2.92
N TYR A 47 7.21 -10.33 1.99
CA TYR A 47 6.06 -10.61 1.13
C TYR A 47 4.80 -11.00 1.91
N ASP A 48 4.93 -11.83 2.94
CA ASP A 48 3.80 -12.30 3.74
C ASP A 48 3.12 -11.15 4.50
N GLU A 49 3.91 -10.21 5.03
CA GLU A 49 3.41 -8.99 5.69
C GLU A 49 2.65 -8.12 4.68
N LEU A 50 3.21 -7.92 3.48
CA LEU A 50 2.57 -7.15 2.42
C LEU A 50 1.23 -7.77 2.01
N LYS A 51 1.22 -9.08 1.78
CA LYS A 51 0.01 -9.84 1.42
C LYS A 51 -1.03 -9.76 2.52
N ALA A 52 -0.64 -9.97 3.78
CA ALA A 52 -1.54 -9.95 4.92
C ALA A 52 -2.18 -8.56 5.09
N ILE A 53 -1.41 -7.48 5.01
CA ILE A 53 -1.96 -6.12 5.12
C ILE A 53 -2.94 -5.83 3.97
N ILE A 54 -2.58 -6.18 2.73
CA ILE A 54 -3.45 -5.95 1.56
C ILE A 54 -4.78 -6.71 1.68
N GLU A 55 -4.72 -8.01 1.98
CA GLU A 55 -5.91 -8.85 2.00
C GLU A 55 -6.74 -8.67 3.27
N GLN A 56 -6.09 -8.55 4.43
CA GLN A 56 -6.76 -8.60 5.72
C GLN A 56 -7.12 -7.22 6.24
N VAL A 57 -6.28 -6.20 6.02
CA VAL A 57 -6.54 -4.83 6.48
C VAL A 57 -7.25 -4.04 5.39
N PHE A 58 -6.68 -3.98 4.19
CA PHE A 58 -7.28 -3.21 3.10
C PHE A 58 -8.44 -3.94 2.44
N LYS A 59 -8.63 -5.25 2.66
CA LYS A 59 -9.67 -6.04 1.98
C LYS A 59 -9.62 -5.84 0.46
N LEU A 60 -8.41 -5.88 -0.10
CA LEU A 60 -8.13 -5.72 -1.53
C LEU A 60 -7.36 -6.93 -2.05
N SER A 61 -7.32 -7.08 -3.38
CA SER A 61 -6.39 -7.99 -4.05
C SER A 61 -5.24 -7.20 -4.69
N PHE A 62 -4.10 -7.87 -4.91
CA PHE A 62 -3.00 -7.29 -5.69
C PHE A 62 -3.44 -6.85 -7.09
N THR A 63 -4.27 -7.64 -7.76
CA THR A 63 -4.80 -7.30 -9.10
C THR A 63 -5.60 -6.01 -9.08
N HIS A 64 -6.40 -5.78 -8.04
CA HIS A 64 -7.16 -4.55 -7.88
C HIS A 64 -6.24 -3.35 -7.70
N LEU A 65 -5.20 -3.48 -6.86
CA LEU A 65 -4.22 -2.41 -6.65
C LEU A 65 -3.47 -2.06 -7.95
N LEU A 66 -3.04 -3.07 -8.71
CA LEU A 66 -2.37 -2.84 -9.99
C LEU A 66 -3.27 -2.14 -11.01
N ALA A 67 -4.56 -2.49 -11.06
CA ALA A 67 -5.52 -1.81 -11.93
C ALA A 67 -5.70 -0.33 -11.55
N MET A 68 -5.70 0.00 -10.25
CA MET A 68 -5.81 1.39 -9.78
C MET A 68 -4.61 2.26 -10.16
N ASP A 69 -3.40 1.72 -10.08
CA ASP A 69 -2.18 2.44 -10.49
C ASP A 69 -2.18 2.78 -11.98
N LEU A 70 -2.61 1.83 -12.82
CA LEU A 70 -2.73 2.06 -14.26
C LEU A 70 -3.71 3.19 -14.58
N GLN A 71 -4.86 3.24 -13.92
CA GLN A 71 -5.85 4.31 -14.10
C GLN A 71 -5.34 5.68 -13.64
N THR A 72 -4.58 5.71 -12.55
CA THR A 72 -4.01 6.96 -12.01
C THR A 72 -2.96 7.54 -12.98
N ASN A 73 -2.14 6.68 -13.57
CA ASN A 73 -1.12 7.08 -14.55
C ASN A 73 -1.69 7.53 -15.89
N GLU A 74 -2.84 7.02 -16.31
CA GLU A 74 -3.52 7.46 -17.54
C GLU A 74 -4.18 8.84 -17.38
N GLN A 75 -4.81 9.12 -16.22
CA GLN A 75 -5.43 10.42 -15.95
C GLN A 75 -4.41 11.57 -15.94
N LEU A 76 -3.20 11.32 -15.43
CA LEU A 76 -2.12 12.32 -15.41
C LEU A 76 -1.54 12.64 -16.80
N LYS A 77 -1.57 11.68 -17.74
CA LYS A 77 -1.08 11.87 -19.11
C LYS A 77 -2.02 12.68 -20.01
N ILE A 78 -3.32 12.70 -19.69
CA ILE A 78 -4.33 13.45 -20.45
C ILE A 78 -4.43 14.91 -19.95
N SER A 79 -3.91 15.18 -18.75
CA SER A 79 -3.99 16.48 -18.07
C SER A 79 -2.74 17.35 -18.21
N ALA A 80 -1.71 16.86 -18.93
CA ALA A 80 -0.40 17.50 -19.12
C ALA A 80 -0.16 17.77 -20.61
#